data_AF-A0A929HJG2-F1
#
_entry.id   AF-A0A929HJG2-F1
#
_cell.length_a   1.000
_cell.length_b   1.000
_cell.length_c   1.000
_cell.angle_alpha   90.00
_cell.angle_beta   90.00
_cell.angle_gamma   90.00
#
_symmetry.space_group_name_H-M   'P 1'
#
loop_
_entity.id
_entity.type
_entity.pdbx_description
1 polymer ?
#
loop_
_entity_poly.entity_id
_entity_poly.type
_entity_poly.pdbx_seq_one_letter_code
_entity_poly.pdbx_strand_id
1 'polypeptide(L)'
;MPKLKSQRMDPVNQLADKYDKEYAIIYSQCLSQVHALEDQLKKLYSYRDGYNQQFTDLSNQGVGSNRLQDILKFMTNLNVSIDGIGMQIRRQKKVCEEKKKQWMEKHNKKRIYRTVTNKYVKEEQIIQNKAEQKEQDEFNQAQFHRKLQLKSEV
;
A
#
# COMPACT_ATOMS: atom_id res chain seq x y z
N MET A 1 -6.09 -18.04 33.35
CA MET A 1 -4.69 -18.14 32.88
C MET A 1 -4.23 -16.79 32.35
N PRO A 2 -2.98 -16.36 32.60
CA PRO A 2 -2.45 -15.12 32.03
C PRO A 2 -2.35 -15.22 30.50
N LYS A 3 -2.56 -14.10 29.78
CA LYS A 3 -2.46 -14.06 28.30
C LYS A 3 -1.05 -14.41 27.84
N LEU A 4 -0.98 -15.18 26.76
CA LEU A 4 0.27 -15.51 26.07
C LEU A 4 0.95 -14.23 25.51
N LYS A 5 2.26 -14.25 25.31
CA LYS A 5 3.01 -13.11 24.73
C LYS A 5 2.51 -12.80 23.30
N SER A 6 2.24 -13.83 22.50
CA SER A 6 1.64 -13.69 21.16
C SER A 6 0.30 -12.97 21.21
N GLN A 7 -0.62 -13.40 22.08
CA GLN A 7 -1.94 -12.81 22.26
C GLN A 7 -1.90 -11.35 22.72
N ARG A 8 -0.85 -10.96 23.46
CA ARG A 8 -0.63 -9.55 23.85
C ARG A 8 -0.17 -8.67 22.68
N MET A 9 0.37 -9.26 21.61
CA MET A 9 0.74 -8.54 20.39
C MET A 9 -0.44 -8.33 19.43
N ASP A 10 -1.56 -9.02 19.60
CA ASP A 10 -2.72 -8.90 18.70
C ASP A 10 -3.19 -7.45 18.49
N PRO A 11 -3.36 -6.60 19.54
CA PRO A 11 -3.75 -5.21 19.35
C PRO A 11 -2.72 -4.40 18.55
N VAL A 12 -1.42 -4.70 18.72
CA VAL A 12 -0.33 -4.04 18.00
C VAL A 12 -0.36 -4.44 16.52
N ASN A 13 -0.56 -5.72 16.23
CA ASN A 13 -0.69 -6.22 14.85
C ASN A 13 -1.92 -5.64 14.15
N GLN A 14 -3.07 -5.60 14.82
CA GLN A 14 -4.30 -5.01 14.29
C GLN A 14 -4.12 -3.52 13.98
N LEU A 15 -3.48 -2.78 14.89
CA LEU A 15 -3.19 -1.36 14.69
C LEU A 15 -2.22 -1.14 13.52
N ALA A 16 -1.19 -1.96 13.40
CA ALA A 16 -0.25 -1.90 12.29
C ALA A 16 -0.91 -2.25 10.95
N ASP A 17 -1.81 -3.23 10.93
CA ASP A 17 -2.62 -3.58 9.77
C ASP A 17 -3.56 -2.46 9.35
N LYS A 18 -4.17 -1.77 10.32
CA LYS A 18 -5.01 -0.58 10.06
C LYS A 18 -4.19 0.52 9.39
N TYR A 19 -3.04 0.89 9.96
CA TYR A 19 -2.21 1.96 9.40
C TYR A 19 -1.62 1.59 8.04
N ASP A 20 -1.18 0.34 7.83
CA ASP A 20 -0.71 -0.12 6.52
C ASP A 20 -1.80 0.08 5.44
N LYS A 21 -3.05 -0.34 5.72
CA LYS A 21 -4.19 -0.17 4.80
C LYS A 21 -4.52 1.30 4.57
N GLU A 22 -4.60 2.10 5.62
CA GLU A 22 -4.95 3.52 5.54
C GLU A 22 -3.94 4.29 4.67
N TYR A 23 -2.64 4.08 4.89
CA TYR A 23 -1.61 4.75 4.11
C TYR A 23 -1.49 4.20 2.68
N ALA A 24 -1.81 2.92 2.45
CA ALA A 24 -1.92 2.38 1.10
C ALA A 24 -3.03 3.08 0.29
N ILE A 25 -4.19 3.31 0.91
CA ILE A 25 -5.31 4.04 0.29
C ILE A 25 -4.90 5.47 -0.02
N ILE A 26 -4.28 6.18 0.94
CA ILE A 26 -3.80 7.56 0.73
C ILE A 26 -2.81 7.63 -0.44
N TYR A 27 -1.88 6.69 -0.53
CA TYR A 27 -0.92 6.63 -1.63
C TYR A 27 -1.63 6.35 -2.98
N SER A 28 -2.56 5.39 -3.01
CA SER A 28 -3.34 5.06 -4.21
C SER A 28 -4.20 6.24 -4.70
N GLN A 29 -4.82 6.99 -3.78
CA GLN A 29 -5.55 8.21 -4.11
C GLN A 29 -4.62 9.28 -4.71
N CYS A 30 -3.40 9.42 -4.17
CA CYS A 30 -2.40 10.33 -4.71
C CYS A 30 -2.02 9.96 -6.15
N LEU A 31 -1.78 8.67 -6.44
CA LEU A 31 -1.50 8.19 -7.78
C LEU A 31 -2.67 8.45 -8.75
N SER A 32 -3.90 8.23 -8.28
CA SER A 32 -5.10 8.50 -9.08
C SER A 32 -5.18 9.98 -9.50
N GLN A 33 -4.79 10.90 -8.61
CA GLN A 33 -4.71 12.33 -8.93
C GLN A 33 -3.61 12.64 -9.97
N VAL A 34 -2.46 11.95 -9.91
CA VAL A 34 -1.42 12.08 -10.95
C VAL A 34 -1.96 11.63 -12.30
N HIS A 35 -2.62 10.47 -12.36
CA HIS A 35 -3.19 9.95 -13.61
C HIS A 35 -4.27 10.87 -14.19
N ALA A 36 -5.15 11.43 -13.35
CA ALA A 36 -6.15 12.39 -13.80
C ALA A 36 -5.51 13.65 -14.43
N LEU A 37 -4.42 14.16 -13.85
CA LEU A 37 -3.68 15.29 -14.40
C LEU A 37 -2.96 14.92 -15.72
N GLU A 38 -2.38 13.71 -15.80
CA GLU A 38 -1.75 13.21 -17.02
C GLU A 38 -2.75 13.04 -18.16
N ASP A 39 -3.95 12.53 -17.87
CA ASP A 39 -5.05 12.44 -18.83
C ASP A 39 -5.52 13.83 -19.30
N GLN A 40 -5.61 14.80 -18.38
CA GLN A 40 -5.93 16.17 -18.73
C GLN A 40 -4.85 16.78 -19.65
N LEU A 41 -3.57 16.56 -19.33
CA LEU A 41 -2.46 17.03 -20.16
C LEU A 41 -2.50 16.42 -21.56
N LYS A 42 -2.80 15.11 -21.67
CA LYS A 42 -2.98 14.42 -22.95
C LYS A 42 -4.10 15.03 -23.78
N LYS A 43 -5.23 15.37 -23.16
CA LYS A 43 -6.33 16.07 -23.84
C LYS A 43 -5.91 17.45 -24.34
N LEU A 44 -5.17 18.22 -23.54
CA LEU A 44 -4.66 19.53 -23.99
C LEU A 44 -3.72 19.42 -25.19
N TYR A 45 -2.83 18.42 -25.21
CA TYR A 45 -1.99 18.16 -26.38
C TYR A 45 -2.81 17.80 -27.61
N SER A 46 -3.81 16.92 -27.47
CA SER A 46 -4.71 16.57 -28.57
C SER A 46 -5.46 17.79 -29.12
N TYR A 47 -5.91 18.69 -28.25
CA TYR A 47 -6.53 19.94 -28.70
C TYR A 47 -5.53 20.82 -29.46
N ARG A 48 -4.31 20.97 -28.93
CA ARG A 48 -3.28 21.79 -29.57
C ARG A 48 -2.98 21.30 -30.98
N ASP A 49 -2.86 20.00 -31.16
CA ASP A 49 -2.56 19.40 -32.46
C ASP A 49 -3.71 19.62 -33.45
N GLY A 50 -4.97 19.55 -32.99
CA GLY A 50 -6.14 19.91 -33.79
C GLY A 50 -6.16 21.40 -34.21
N TYR A 51 -5.81 22.31 -33.31
CA TYR A 51 -5.72 23.74 -33.63
C TYR A 51 -4.55 24.07 -34.56
N ASN A 52 -3.43 23.36 -34.45
CA ASN A 52 -2.31 23.49 -35.39
C ASN A 52 -2.73 23.11 -36.81
N GLN A 53 -3.46 21.99 -36.96
CA GLN A 53 -3.97 21.58 -38.26
C GLN A 53 -4.95 22.62 -38.84
N GLN A 54 -5.90 23.10 -38.02
CA GLN A 54 -6.83 24.13 -38.43
C GLN A 54 -6.12 25.43 -38.85
N PHE A 55 -5.05 25.81 -38.14
CA PHE A 55 -4.25 26.98 -38.50
C PHE A 55 -3.57 26.81 -39.86
N THR A 56 -2.97 25.65 -40.14
CA THR A 56 -2.36 25.34 -41.44
C THR A 56 -3.38 25.40 -42.57
N ASP A 57 -4.56 24.79 -42.38
CA ASP A 57 -5.61 24.77 -43.40
C ASP A 57 -6.12 26.17 -43.73
N LEU A 58 -6.37 27.01 -42.71
CA LEU A 58 -6.85 28.38 -42.89
C LEU A 58 -5.78 29.30 -43.48
N SER A 59 -4.52 29.09 -43.13
CA SER A 59 -3.39 29.84 -43.70
C SER A 59 -3.24 29.56 -45.19
N ASN A 60 -3.38 28.31 -45.61
CA ASN A 60 -3.32 27.91 -47.02
C ASN A 60 -4.50 28.44 -47.85
N GLN A 61 -5.66 28.66 -47.22
CA GLN A 61 -6.87 29.17 -47.86
C GLN A 61 -6.92 30.71 -47.94
N GLY A 62 -5.91 31.43 -47.44
CA GLY A 62 -5.87 32.90 -47.46
C GLY A 62 -6.97 33.57 -46.63
N VAL A 63 -7.47 32.89 -45.59
CA VAL A 63 -8.60 33.35 -44.77
C VAL A 63 -8.21 34.59 -43.94
N GLY A 64 -9.19 35.47 -43.70
CA GLY A 64 -9.01 36.79 -43.09
C GLY A 64 -8.28 36.78 -41.73
N SER A 65 -7.39 37.77 -41.57
CA SER A 65 -6.46 37.98 -40.43
C SER A 65 -7.07 37.78 -39.05
N ASN A 66 -8.32 38.21 -38.83
CA ASN A 66 -8.98 38.13 -37.52
C ASN A 66 -9.11 36.67 -36.99
N ARG A 67 -9.46 35.72 -37.86
CA ARG A 67 -9.64 34.32 -37.45
C ARG A 67 -8.30 33.64 -37.10
N LEU A 68 -7.23 34.02 -37.79
CA LEU A 68 -5.88 33.56 -37.49
C LEU A 68 -5.40 34.12 -36.15
N GLN A 69 -5.69 35.39 -35.86
CA GLN A 69 -5.37 36.01 -34.55
C GLN A 69 -6.07 35.31 -33.39
N ASP A 70 -7.36 34.97 -33.54
CA ASP A 70 -8.11 34.25 -32.51
C ASP A 70 -7.50 32.87 -32.21
N ILE A 71 -7.12 32.14 -33.26
CA ILE A 71 -6.47 30.83 -33.12
C ILE A 71 -5.11 30.97 -32.40
N LEU A 72 -4.28 31.95 -32.79
CA LEU A 72 -2.99 32.18 -32.14
C LEU A 72 -3.15 32.54 -30.65
N LYS A 73 -4.15 33.36 -30.31
CA LYS A 73 -4.46 33.70 -28.92
C LYS A 73 -4.89 32.46 -28.12
N PHE A 74 -5.75 31.62 -28.70
CA PHE A 74 -6.16 30.38 -28.07
C PHE A 74 -4.98 29.42 -27.87
N MET A 75 -4.14 29.23 -28.89
CA MET A 75 -2.93 28.40 -28.78
C MET A 75 -1.99 28.89 -27.68
N THR A 76 -1.82 30.20 -27.54
CA THR A 76 -1.00 30.79 -26.47
C THR A 76 -1.55 30.42 -25.09
N ASN A 77 -2.86 30.58 -24.88
CA ASN A 77 -3.51 30.20 -23.61
C ASN A 77 -3.41 28.69 -23.34
N LEU A 78 -3.50 27.87 -24.39
CA LEU A 78 -3.38 26.43 -24.30
C LEU A 78 -1.97 26.00 -23.88
N ASN A 79 -0.93 26.63 -24.44
CA ASN A 79 0.46 26.37 -24.06
C ASN A 79 0.73 26.74 -22.60
N VAL A 80 0.23 27.89 -22.14
CA VAL A 80 0.32 28.27 -20.71
C VAL A 80 -0.36 27.24 -19.82
N SER A 81 -1.52 26.71 -20.24
CA SER A 81 -2.25 25.67 -19.51
C SER A 81 -1.49 24.34 -19.47
N ILE A 82 -0.89 23.94 -20.59
CA ILE A 82 -0.04 22.74 -20.70
C ILE A 82 1.13 22.82 -19.73
N ASP A 83 1.84 23.96 -19.71
CA ASP A 83 2.96 24.17 -18.81
C ASP A 83 2.52 24.14 -17.34
N GLY A 84 1.37 24.77 -17.04
CA GLY A 84 0.75 24.76 -15.72
C GLY A 84 0.42 23.35 -15.23
N ILE A 85 -0.26 22.54 -16.04
CA ILE A 85 -0.57 21.14 -15.68
C ILE A 85 0.71 20.31 -15.57
N GLY A 86 1.69 20.53 -16.45
CA GLY A 86 2.99 19.88 -16.37
C GLY A 86 3.69 20.15 -15.02
N MET A 87 3.65 21.40 -14.54
CA MET A 87 4.15 21.76 -13.20
C MET A 87 3.35 21.09 -12.08
N GLN A 88 2.01 21.04 -12.20
CA GLN A 88 1.15 20.37 -11.21
C GLN A 88 1.44 18.87 -11.11
N ILE A 89 1.61 18.17 -12.24
CA ILE A 89 2.00 16.75 -12.27
C ILE A 89 3.33 16.55 -11.53
N ARG A 90 4.35 17.37 -11.82
CA ARG A 90 5.66 17.28 -11.14
C ARG A 90 5.53 17.47 -9.63
N ARG A 91 4.74 18.46 -9.19
CA ARG A 91 4.48 18.70 -7.76
C ARG A 91 3.74 17.52 -7.13
N GLN A 92 2.69 17.03 -7.79
CA GLN A 92 1.88 15.93 -7.29
C GLN A 92 2.68 14.64 -7.18
N LYS A 93 3.53 14.33 -8.16
CA LYS A 93 4.45 13.18 -8.10
C LYS A 93 5.37 13.26 -6.88
N LYS A 94 5.93 14.44 -6.55
CA LYS A 94 6.72 14.63 -5.33
C LYS A 94 5.91 14.37 -4.05
N VAL A 95 4.66 14.81 -4.02
CA VAL A 95 3.74 14.51 -2.90
C VAL A 95 3.50 13.00 -2.80
N CYS A 96 3.29 12.32 -3.92
CA CYS A 96 3.05 10.88 -3.92
C CYS A 96 4.28 10.07 -3.50
N GLU A 97 5.49 10.52 -3.82
CA GLU A 97 6.72 9.89 -3.30
C GLU A 97 6.81 10.00 -1.77
N GLU A 98 6.39 11.12 -1.18
CA GLU A 98 6.32 11.25 0.27
C GLU A 98 5.26 10.33 0.88
N LYS A 99 4.07 10.24 0.27
CA LYS A 99 3.02 9.30 0.70
C LYS A 99 3.46 7.84 0.58
N LYS A 100 4.21 7.51 -0.47
CA LYS A 100 4.81 6.18 -0.68
C LYS A 100 5.78 5.84 0.44
N LYS A 101 6.68 6.75 0.82
CA LYS A 101 7.60 6.56 1.95
C LYS A 101 6.85 6.29 3.24
N GLN A 102 5.84 7.09 3.54
CA GLN A 102 5.01 6.92 4.74
C GLN A 102 4.31 5.55 4.75
N TRP A 103 3.74 5.13 3.62
CA TRP A 103 3.15 3.78 3.50
C TRP A 103 4.20 2.69 3.72
N MET A 104 5.36 2.78 3.07
CA MET A 104 6.44 1.80 3.21
C MET A 104 6.94 1.67 4.66
N GLU A 105 6.99 2.76 5.41
CA GLU A 105 7.31 2.72 6.84
C GLU A 105 6.26 1.93 7.64
N LYS A 106 4.96 2.17 7.41
CA LYS A 106 3.89 1.41 8.09
C LYS A 106 3.92 -0.06 7.69
N HIS A 107 4.12 -0.32 6.41
CA HIS A 107 4.24 -1.66 5.86
C HIS A 107 5.39 -2.45 6.50
N ASN A 108 6.56 -1.81 6.62
CA ASN A 108 7.72 -2.42 7.26
C ASN A 108 7.47 -2.68 8.76
N LYS A 109 6.88 -1.72 9.49
CA LYS A 109 6.53 -1.90 10.91
C LYS A 109 5.57 -3.07 11.11
N LYS A 110 4.52 -3.18 10.30
CA LYS A 110 3.61 -4.33 10.27
C LYS A 110 4.36 -5.65 10.09
N ARG A 111 5.28 -5.72 9.13
CA ARG A 111 6.10 -6.91 8.88
C ARG A 111 6.95 -7.27 10.10
N ILE A 112 7.60 -6.29 10.72
CA ILE A 112 8.41 -6.48 11.94
C ILE A 112 7.55 -7.06 13.07
N TYR A 113 6.38 -6.47 13.34
CA TYR A 113 5.50 -6.94 14.42
C TYR A 113 4.99 -8.37 14.18
N ARG A 114 4.65 -8.71 12.93
CA ARG A 114 4.28 -10.08 12.57
C ARG A 114 5.43 -11.06 12.78
N THR A 115 6.67 -10.69 12.41
CA THR A 115 7.85 -11.52 12.68
C THR A 115 8.05 -11.77 14.17
N VAL A 116 7.93 -10.72 15.01
CA VAL A 116 8.05 -10.84 16.47
C VAL A 116 6.93 -11.71 17.04
N THR A 117 5.69 -11.53 16.58
CA THR A 117 4.54 -12.33 17.01
C THR A 117 4.73 -13.80 16.67
N ASN A 118 5.18 -14.11 15.44
CA ASN A 118 5.48 -15.48 15.02
C ASN A 118 6.58 -16.13 15.86
N LYS A 119 7.57 -15.34 16.30
CA LYS A 119 8.59 -15.83 17.24
C LYS A 119 7.97 -16.22 18.58
N TYR A 120 7.08 -15.39 19.14
CA TYR A 120 6.39 -15.73 20.40
C TYR A 120 5.49 -16.95 20.26
N VAL A 121 4.75 -17.09 19.17
CA VAL A 121 3.93 -18.29 18.92
C VAL A 121 4.79 -19.55 18.92
N LYS A 122 5.96 -19.52 18.28
CA LYS A 122 6.89 -20.67 18.27
C LYS A 122 7.43 -20.98 19.67
N GLU A 123 7.84 -19.96 20.42
CA GLU A 123 8.34 -20.14 21.79
C GLU A 123 7.25 -20.75 22.70
N GLU A 124 6.01 -20.28 22.57
CA GLU A 124 4.87 -20.77 23.34
C GLU A 124 4.53 -22.21 22.98
N GLN A 125 4.55 -22.57 21.69
CA GLN A 125 4.34 -23.96 21.26
C GLN A 125 5.41 -24.90 21.82
N ILE A 126 6.68 -24.47 21.86
CA ILE A 126 7.76 -25.28 22.44
C ILE A 126 7.53 -25.50 23.94
N ILE A 127 7.10 -24.47 24.67
CA ILE A 127 6.81 -24.58 26.11
C ILE A 127 5.62 -25.51 26.34
N GLN A 128 4.56 -25.36 25.55
CA GLN A 128 3.37 -26.20 25.64
C GLN A 128 3.68 -27.67 25.35
N ASN A 129 4.40 -27.95 24.26
CA ASN A 129 4.80 -29.33 23.91
C ASN A 129 5.63 -29.99 25.01
N LYS A 130 6.53 -29.24 25.67
CA LYS A 130 7.33 -29.74 26.80
C LYS A 130 6.46 -30.06 28.03
N ALA A 131 5.45 -29.24 28.29
CA ALA A 131 4.52 -29.47 29.39
C ALA A 131 3.67 -30.72 29.14
N GLU A 132 3.12 -30.86 27.93
CA GLU A 132 2.33 -32.02 27.51
C GLU A 132 3.13 -33.32 27.54
N GLN A 133 4.39 -33.29 27.06
CA GLN A 133 5.28 -34.44 27.14
C GLN A 133 5.53 -34.89 28.59
N LYS A 134 5.80 -33.94 29.50
CA LYS A 134 6.02 -34.24 30.92
C LYS A 134 4.80 -34.88 31.57
N GLU A 135 3.60 -34.34 31.29
CA GLU A 135 2.34 -34.88 31.82
C GLU A 135 2.08 -36.30 31.30
N GLN A 136 2.34 -36.54 30.01
CA GLN A 136 2.20 -37.87 29.41
C GLN A 136 3.18 -38.88 30.01
N ASP A 137 4.42 -38.49 30.23
CA ASP A 137 5.45 -39.34 30.84
C ASP A 137 5.09 -39.69 32.29
N GLU A 138 4.61 -38.73 33.08
CA GLU A 138 4.13 -38.94 34.46
C GLU A 138 2.92 -39.89 34.49
N PHE A 139 1.95 -39.69 33.61
CA PHE A 139 0.79 -40.57 33.48
C PHE A 139 1.20 -42.00 33.11
N ASN A 140 2.09 -42.16 32.13
CA ASN A 140 2.61 -43.46 31.70
C ASN A 140 3.35 -44.18 32.83
N GLN A 141 4.18 -43.48 33.59
CA GLN A 141 4.87 -44.02 34.76
C GLN A 141 3.88 -44.46 35.84
N ALA A 142 2.89 -43.62 36.18
CA ALA A 142 1.86 -43.96 37.15
C ALA A 142 1.06 -45.22 36.76
N GLN A 143 0.67 -45.34 35.48
CA GLN A 143 -0.01 -46.53 34.95
C GLN A 143 0.87 -47.77 35.03
N PHE A 144 2.16 -47.63 34.71
CA PHE A 144 3.11 -48.73 34.77
C PHE A 144 3.31 -49.22 36.21
N HIS A 145 3.52 -48.31 37.16
CA HIS A 145 3.63 -48.64 38.59
C HIS A 145 2.38 -49.36 39.11
N ARG A 146 1.19 -48.88 38.75
CA ARG A 146 -0.08 -49.53 39.12
C ARG A 146 -0.18 -50.96 38.57
N LYS A 147 0.24 -51.20 37.32
CA LYS A 147 0.25 -52.54 36.73
C LYS A 147 1.25 -53.48 37.41
N LEU A 148 2.39 -52.97 37.87
CA LEU A 148 3.36 -53.78 38.61
C LEU A 148 2.82 -54.20 39.98
N GLN A 149 2.18 -53.30 40.71
CA GLN A 149 1.56 -53.61 42.00
C GLN A 149 0.47 -54.69 41.89
N LEU A 150 -0.38 -54.61 40.87
CA LEU A 150 -1.42 -55.62 40.62
C LEU A 150 -0.86 -57.00 40.23
N LYS A 151 0.37 -57.09 39.71
CA LYS A 151 1.04 -58.36 39.39
C LYS A 151 1.80 -58.97 40.56
N SER A 152 2.15 -58.18 41.58
CA SER A 152 2.80 -58.69 42.79
C SER A 152 1.84 -59.19 43.86
N GLU A 153 0.54 -58.91 43.70
CA GLU A 153 -0.54 -59.34 44.60
C GLU A 153 -1.25 -60.63 44.13
N VAL A 154 -0.81 -61.23 43.02
CA VAL A 154 -1.27 -62.51 42.47
C VAL A 154 -0.12 -63.51 42.50
#